data_AF-A0A9C9F9A8-F1
#
_entry.id   AF-A0A9C9F9A8-F1
#
_cell.length_a   1.000
_cell.length_b   1.000
_cell.length_c   1.000
_cell.angle_alpha   90.00
_cell.angle_beta   90.00
_cell.angle_gamma   90.00
#
_symmetry.space_group_name_H-M   'P 1'
#
loop_
_entity.id
_entity.type
_entity.pdbx_description
1 polymer ?
#
loop_
_entity_poly.entity_id
_entity_poly.type
_entity_poly.pdbx_seq_one_letter_code
_entity_poly.pdbx_strand_id
1 'polypeptide(L)' 'KKVESAVASKDADAALNFLREAITVISKGSSRGIIHSNTASRKISRLTKKVNSVVKSEAA' A
#
# COMPACT_ATOMS: atom_id res chain seq x y z
N LYS A 1 -3.30 5.13 -8.19
CA LYS A 1 -2.84 6.27 -7.37
C LYS A 1 -3.67 6.51 -6.08
N LYS A 2 -4.72 5.73 -5.77
CA LYS A 2 -5.57 5.94 -4.58
C LYS A 2 -4.81 5.96 -3.23
N VAL A 3 -3.88 5.01 -3.04
CA VAL A 3 -3.03 4.95 -1.82
C VAL A 3 -2.16 6.20 -1.68
N GLU A 4 -1.67 6.77 -2.78
CA GLU A 4 -0.80 7.95 -2.75
C GLU A 4 -1.60 9.22 -2.44
N SER A 5 -2.84 9.31 -2.92
CA SER A 5 -3.76 10.40 -2.59
C SER A 5 -4.14 10.38 -1.11
N ALA A 6 -4.44 9.21 -0.54
CA ALA A 6 -4.78 9.10 0.89
C ALA A 6 -3.59 9.43 1.81
N VAL A 7 -2.37 9.06 1.40
CA VAL A 7 -1.14 9.46 2.11
C VAL A 7 -0.93 10.98 2.07
N ALA A 8 -1.29 11.65 0.97
CA ALA A 8 -1.21 13.10 0.87
C ALA A 8 -2.26 13.82 1.73
N SER A 9 -3.46 13.25 1.86
CA SER A 9 -4.55 13.78 2.69
C SER A 9 -4.36 13.54 4.21
N LYS A 10 -3.32 12.78 4.62
CA LYS A 10 -3.05 12.39 6.02
C LYS A 10 -4.16 11.59 6.73
N ASP A 11 -5.13 11.06 5.99
CA ASP A 11 -6.18 10.21 6.55
C ASP A 11 -5.64 8.79 6.83
N ALA A 12 -5.27 8.52 8.09
CA ALA A 12 -4.68 7.25 8.52
C ALA A 12 -5.59 6.04 8.21
N ASP A 13 -6.89 6.14 8.53
CA ASP A 13 -7.86 5.05 8.33
C ASP A 13 -8.12 4.76 6.85
N ALA A 14 -8.26 5.81 6.05
CA ALA A 14 -8.46 5.68 4.61
C ALA A 14 -7.22 5.06 3.94
N ALA A 15 -6.02 5.49 4.37
CA ALA A 15 -4.76 4.93 3.86
C ALA A 15 -4.61 3.44 4.18
N LEU A 16 -5.00 2.99 5.37
CA LEU A 16 -5.00 1.56 5.75
C LEU A 16 -5.98 0.73 4.91
N ASN A 17 -7.18 1.25 4.68
CA ASN A 17 -8.19 0.57 3.85
C ASN A 17 -7.74 0.45 2.39
N PHE A 18 -7.23 1.53 1.81
CA PHE A 18 -6.68 1.48 0.44
C PHE A 18 -5.43 0.61 0.33
N LEU A 19 -4.61 0.52 1.38
CA LEU A 19 -3.46 -0.38 1.41
C LEU A 19 -3.90 -1.85 1.32
N ARG A 20 -4.93 -2.25 2.07
CA ARG A 20 -5.48 -3.61 2.03
C ARG A 20 -6.01 -3.96 0.64
N GLU A 21 -6.78 -3.07 0.02
CA GLU A 21 -7.27 -3.26 -1.36
C GLU A 21 -6.11 -3.41 -2.35
N ALA A 22 -5.09 -2.54 -2.24
CA ALA A 22 -3.93 -2.58 -3.13
C ALA A 22 -3.14 -3.90 -2.99
N ILE A 23 -2.97 -4.40 -1.76
CA ILE A 23 -2.31 -5.69 -1.51
C ILE A 23 -3.06 -6.83 -2.21
N THR A 24 -4.40 -6.88 -2.09
CA THR A 24 -5.21 -7.94 -2.71
C THR A 24 -5.07 -7.93 -4.23
N VAL A 25 -5.12 -6.77 -4.87
CA VAL A 25 -4.98 -6.65 -6.33
C VAL A 25 -3.58 -7.06 -6.79
N ILE A 26 -2.54 -6.60 -6.08
CA ILE A 26 -1.15 -6.90 -6.42
C ILE A 26 -0.87 -8.41 -6.22
N SER A 27 -1.34 -8.99 -5.12
CA SER A 27 -1.20 -10.42 -4.84
C SER A 27 -1.92 -11.27 -5.89
N LYS A 28 -3.13 -10.89 -6.29
CA LYS A 28 -3.88 -11.56 -7.36
C LYS A 28 -3.19 -11.44 -8.72
N GLY A 29 -2.53 -10.32 -8.99
CA GLY A 29 -1.68 -10.15 -10.17
C GLY A 29 -0.45 -11.06 -10.14
N SER A 30 0.13 -11.27 -8.95
CA SER A 30 1.27 -12.18 -8.76
C SER A 30 0.88 -13.65 -8.91
N SER A 31 -0.25 -14.07 -8.34
CA SER A 31 -0.70 -15.46 -8.42
C SER A 31 -1.08 -15.88 -9.84
N ARG A 32 -1.55 -14.94 -10.66
CA ARG A 32 -1.84 -15.14 -12.07
C ARG A 32 -0.61 -15.02 -12.99
N GLY A 33 0.58 -14.78 -12.42
CA GLY A 33 1.83 -14.63 -13.18
C GLY A 33 1.95 -13.34 -14.00
N ILE A 34 1.02 -12.38 -13.84
CA ILE A 34 1.04 -11.11 -14.57
C ILE A 34 2.23 -10.24 -14.13
N ILE A 35 2.60 -10.34 -12.85
CA ILE A 35 3.80 -9.75 -12.29
C ILE A 35 4.59 -10.80 -11.52
N HIS A 36 5.92 -10.70 -11.57
CA HIS A 36 6.78 -11.58 -10.77
C HIS A 36 6.56 -11.34 -9.26
N SER A 37 6.64 -12.41 -8.46
CA SER A 37 6.47 -12.38 -7.00
C SER A 37 7.34 -11.31 -6.32
N ASN A 38 8.64 -11.27 -6.65
CA ASN A 38 9.54 -10.22 -6.17
C ASN A 38 9.10 -8.80 -6.53
N THR A 39 8.51 -8.58 -7.71
CA THR A 39 8.00 -7.26 -8.12
C THR A 39 6.75 -6.89 -7.33
N ALA A 40 5.85 -7.86 -7.10
CA ALA A 40 4.70 -7.69 -6.21
C ALA A 40 5.13 -7.33 -4.79
N SER A 41 6.05 -8.09 -4.20
CA SER A 41 6.59 -7.87 -2.85
C SER A 41 7.25 -6.50 -2.71
N ARG A 42 8.05 -6.07 -3.70
CA ARG A 42 8.65 -4.72 -3.70
C ARG A 42 7.61 -3.62 -3.77
N LYS A 43 6.54 -3.79 -4.56
CA LYS A 43 5.44 -2.81 -4.63
C LYS A 43 4.69 -2.70 -3.30
N ILE A 44 4.34 -3.83 -2.70
CA ILE A 44 3.68 -3.88 -1.38
C ILE A 44 4.55 -3.18 -0.33
N SER A 45 5.83 -3.56 -0.22
CA SER A 45 6.76 -2.98 0.75
C SER A 45 6.87 -1.46 0.64
N ARG A 46 6.96 -0.93 -0.60
CA ARG A 46 7.02 0.52 -0.84
C ARG A 46 5.74 1.23 -0.40
N LEU A 47 4.57 0.66 -0.69
CA LEU A 47 3.27 1.25 -0.30
C LEU A 47 3.10 1.23 1.22
N THR A 48 3.42 0.12 1.88
CA THR A 48 3.35 0.01 3.34
C THR A 48 4.27 1.02 4.03
N LYS A 49 5.49 1.24 3.51
CA LYS A 49 6.39 2.27 4.06
C LYS A 49 5.80 3.68 4.00
N LYS A 50 5.15 4.04 2.88
CA LYS A 50 4.48 5.35 2.72
C LYS A 50 3.30 5.53 3.66
N VAL A 51 2.50 4.49 3.90
CA VAL A 51 1.37 4.54 4.84
C VAL A 51 1.88 4.63 6.28
N ASN A 52 2.87 3.80 6.63
CA ASN A 52 3.45 3.81 7.97
C ASN A 52 4.11 5.14 8.34
N SER A 53 4.68 5.88 7.37
CA SER A 53 5.21 7.23 7.65
C SER A 53 4.13 8.24 8.06
N VAL A 54 2.89 8.08 7.58
CA VAL A 54 1.76 8.93 7.99
C VAL A 54 1.28 8.50 9.37
N VAL A 55 1.03 7.21 9.58
CA VAL A 55 0.54 6.66 10.87
C VAL A 55 1.52 6.91 12.01
N LYS A 56 2.84 6.80 11.77
CA LYS A 56 3.85 7.02 12.80
C LYS A 56 3.99 8.51 13.20
N SER A 57 3.55 9.44 12.36
CA SER A 57 3.60 10.88 12.66
C SER A 57 2.51 11.34 13.63
N GLU A 58 1.46 10.53 13.82
CA GLU A 58 0.33 10.83 14.71
C GLU A 58 0.48 10.19 16.10
N ALA A 59 1.47 9.28 16.25
CA ALA A 59 1.76 8.55 17.48
C ALA A 59 3.00 9.09 18.24
N ALA A 60 3.55 10.24 17.83
CA ALA A 60 4.69 10.92 18.44
C ALA A 60 4.27 12.32 18.92
#